data_AF-A0A933U662-F1
#
_entry.id   AF-A0A933U662-F1
#
_cell.length_a   1.000
_cell.length_b   1.000
_cell.length_c   1.000
_cell.angle_alpha   90.00
_cell.angle_beta   90.00
_cell.angle_gamma   90.00
#
_symmetry.space_group_name_H-M   'P 1'
#
loop_
_entity.id
_entity.type
_entity.pdbx_description
1 polymer ?
#
loop_
_entity_poly.entity_id
_entity_poly.type
_entity_poly.pdbx_seq_one_letter_code
_entity_poly.pdbx_strand_id
1 'polypeptide(L)'
;MSRFQELLGAYLDDALTDAERSELVALLRADPDRRRAFVEANVHEQGIRYAVDARHAFEHLPREAGARDASTRGHTSGAKHRRRALAVAAALLLALLAGFLLLRRDGGRARLRGELANVVVERAGAPVVLTDDLELADGDHIRVQGRAAAWIEFDDEPTRIELGPQTTVVVRAIHGAKRFELERGRVRAEVAKQDAAMVWSTDDAEGRVLGTRFELSADGVLTRLAVTEGAVELQGRDAPTAVTVRAGEVGVTDALGGAPVRSIADAHPLAAWNRPERATPGCVHTSFASTTLGDEIGVNLLLPPAYDAEPERAYPVLYVLHGLGGDEHTEAARLASLLRAAMESGTTPPFVVAFPNGGPGDAPRPLLAARIFTRELTAHVETRFRARRGRSQRILCGLGFGGKRAVLLGTLETPTFGAACAIDDTFRGGSPSFFGLIESFQRRIERNAPRLWLVRGRNSASEATARFAAELSTRGVAVETAELPALDPASTEYAAAIVARLCAITSATWGTR
;
A
#
# COMPACT_ATOMS: atom_id res chain seq x y z
N MET A 1 14.70 31.49 -7.84
CA MET A 1 14.52 30.04 -8.05
C MET A 1 13.78 29.88 -9.39
N SER A 2 13.99 28.82 -10.18
CA SER A 2 13.21 28.70 -11.43
C SER A 2 11.77 28.30 -11.11
N ARG A 3 10.78 28.74 -11.90
CA ARG A 3 9.37 28.39 -11.67
C ARG A 3 9.15 26.87 -11.58
N PHE A 4 9.92 26.11 -12.36
CA PHE A 4 9.94 24.66 -12.27
C PHE A 4 10.43 24.15 -10.90
N GLN A 5 11.48 24.73 -10.33
CA GLN A 5 12.01 24.35 -9.02
C GLN A 5 11.06 24.73 -7.87
N GLU A 6 10.34 25.85 -7.98
CA GLU A 6 9.29 26.23 -7.01
C GLU A 6 8.11 25.27 -7.06
N LEU A 7 7.62 24.95 -8.27
CA LEU A 7 6.54 24.00 -8.46
C LEU A 7 6.94 22.57 -8.09
N LEU A 8 8.21 22.20 -8.32
CA LEU A 8 8.76 20.91 -7.90
C LEU A 8 8.84 20.84 -6.37
N GLY A 9 9.38 21.87 -5.69
CA GLY A 9 9.35 21.93 -4.23
C GLY A 9 7.93 21.82 -3.67
N ALA A 10 7.01 22.61 -4.23
CA ALA A 10 5.60 22.52 -3.86
C ALA A 10 4.96 21.16 -4.23
N TYR A 11 5.45 20.44 -5.23
CA TYR A 11 4.96 19.10 -5.56
C TYR A 11 5.38 18.06 -4.52
N LEU A 12 6.63 18.14 -4.08
CA LEU A 12 7.23 17.23 -3.10
C LEU A 12 6.55 17.41 -1.74
N ASP A 13 6.33 18.66 -1.35
CA ASP A 13 5.63 19.05 -0.11
C ASP A 13 4.10 18.85 -0.14
N ASP A 14 3.55 18.22 -1.20
CA ASP A 14 2.12 18.08 -1.50
C ASP A 14 1.33 19.40 -1.36
N ALA A 15 1.96 20.46 -1.82
CA ALA A 15 1.62 21.86 -1.62
C ALA A 15 1.02 22.54 -2.86
N LEU A 16 0.96 21.86 -3.99
CA LEU A 16 0.47 22.41 -5.27
C LEU A 16 -1.04 22.60 -5.31
N THR A 17 -1.46 23.77 -5.80
CA THR A 17 -2.82 23.99 -6.30
C THR A 17 -3.06 23.27 -7.63
N ASP A 18 -4.32 23.12 -8.06
CA ASP A 18 -4.65 22.46 -9.33
C ASP A 18 -4.12 23.22 -10.57
N ALA A 19 -4.09 24.55 -10.50
CA ALA A 19 -3.51 25.40 -11.54
C ALA A 19 -1.99 25.17 -11.64
N GLU A 20 -1.31 25.15 -10.50
CA GLU A 20 0.14 24.91 -10.42
C GLU A 20 0.51 23.47 -10.76
N ARG A 21 -0.35 22.50 -10.45
CA ARG A 21 -0.21 21.09 -10.86
C ARG A 21 -0.30 20.98 -12.39
N SER A 22 -1.25 21.69 -13.00
CA SER A 22 -1.39 21.74 -14.45
C SER A 22 -0.20 22.43 -15.11
N GLU A 23 0.30 23.50 -14.50
CA GLU A 23 1.51 24.22 -14.92
C GLU A 23 2.75 23.33 -14.82
N LEU A 24 2.95 22.63 -13.70
CA LEU A 24 4.04 21.68 -13.51
C LEU A 24 3.98 20.56 -14.55
N VAL A 25 2.80 20.00 -14.81
CA VAL A 25 2.62 18.99 -15.86
C VAL A 25 2.97 19.55 -17.25
N ALA A 26 2.64 20.81 -17.54
CA ALA A 26 3.02 21.46 -18.80
C ALA A 26 4.54 21.65 -18.90
N LEU A 27 5.19 22.11 -17.83
CA LEU A 27 6.65 22.29 -17.76
C LEU A 27 7.39 20.96 -17.87
N LEU A 28 6.87 19.90 -17.25
CA LEU A 28 7.38 18.54 -17.37
C LEU A 28 7.19 18.00 -18.78
N ARG A 29 6.10 18.32 -19.49
CA ARG A 29 5.91 17.87 -20.88
C ARG A 29 6.85 18.59 -21.85
N ALA A 30 7.10 19.87 -21.61
CA ALA A 30 7.92 20.71 -22.49
C ALA A 30 9.41 20.34 -22.49
N ASP A 31 9.93 19.79 -21.39
CA ASP A 31 11.38 19.66 -21.20
C ASP A 31 11.78 18.30 -20.59
N PRO A 32 12.59 17.47 -21.30
CA PRO A 32 13.10 16.20 -20.79
C PRO A 32 13.97 16.31 -19.53
N ASP A 33 14.75 17.38 -19.38
CA ASP A 33 15.64 17.55 -18.23
C ASP A 33 14.87 17.92 -16.98
N ARG A 34 13.77 18.67 -17.12
CA ARG A 34 12.80 18.89 -16.03
C ARG A 34 12.11 17.60 -15.61
N ARG A 35 11.81 16.70 -16.55
CA ARG A 35 11.30 15.38 -16.18
C ARG A 35 12.34 14.57 -15.40
N ARG A 36 13.60 14.62 -15.81
CA ARG A 36 14.69 13.95 -15.09
C ARG A 36 14.84 14.53 -13.69
N ALA A 37 14.98 15.85 -13.56
CA ALA A 37 15.09 16.55 -12.28
C ALA A 37 13.87 16.34 -11.35
N PHE A 38 12.66 16.27 -11.91
CA PHE A 38 11.46 15.94 -11.12
C PHE A 38 11.50 14.52 -10.58
N VAL A 39 12.00 13.57 -11.38
CA VAL A 39 12.10 12.19 -10.92
C VAL A 39 13.26 12.04 -9.94
N GLU A 40 14.43 12.59 -10.23
CA GLU A 40 15.56 12.66 -9.30
C GLU A 40 15.12 13.26 -7.97
N ALA A 41 14.37 14.37 -7.99
CA ALA A 41 13.86 14.97 -6.77
C ALA A 41 12.77 14.13 -6.09
N ASN A 42 11.95 13.33 -6.80
CA ASN A 42 11.00 12.40 -6.15
C ASN A 42 11.70 11.21 -5.51
N VAL A 43 12.69 10.62 -6.20
CA VAL A 43 13.51 9.51 -5.69
C VAL A 43 14.38 10.00 -4.52
N HIS A 44 14.93 11.21 -4.64
CA HIS A 44 15.73 11.87 -3.62
C HIS A 44 14.87 12.36 -2.46
N GLU A 45 13.67 12.92 -2.66
CA GLU A 45 12.71 13.30 -1.61
C GLU A 45 12.17 12.06 -0.90
N GLN A 46 11.97 10.94 -1.60
CA GLN A 46 11.73 9.66 -0.95
C GLN A 46 12.90 9.36 0.02
N GLY A 47 14.15 9.33 -0.45
CA GLY A 47 15.35 9.13 0.38
C GLY A 47 15.65 10.22 1.43
N ILE A 48 15.26 11.47 1.18
CA ILE A 48 15.50 12.65 2.03
C ILE A 48 14.40 12.79 3.06
N ARG A 49 13.11 12.58 2.78
CA ARG A 49 12.09 12.53 3.84
C ARG A 49 12.37 11.39 4.80
N TYR A 50 12.94 10.29 4.33
CA TYR A 50 13.48 9.24 5.20
C TYR A 50 14.60 9.73 6.14
N ALA A 51 15.51 10.58 5.67
CA ALA A 51 16.70 11.01 6.41
C ALA A 51 16.58 12.36 7.14
N VAL A 52 15.70 13.25 6.66
CA VAL A 52 15.54 14.65 7.06
C VAL A 52 14.28 14.84 7.91
N ASP A 53 13.14 14.19 7.65
CA ASP A 53 11.99 14.29 8.59
C ASP A 53 12.32 13.62 9.93
N ALA A 54 13.14 12.57 9.92
CA ALA A 54 13.64 11.89 11.11
C ALA A 54 14.73 12.68 11.87
N ARG A 55 15.38 13.67 11.25
CA ARG A 55 16.52 14.41 11.83
C ARG A 55 16.19 15.88 12.13
N HIS A 56 15.45 16.57 11.27
CA HIS A 56 15.10 17.98 11.41
C HIS A 56 13.98 18.24 12.43
N ALA A 57 13.09 17.27 12.67
CA ALA A 57 12.05 17.38 13.70
C ALA A 57 12.59 17.25 15.14
N PHE A 58 13.82 16.74 15.31
CA PHE A 58 14.41 16.42 16.62
C PHE A 58 15.32 17.53 17.19
N GLU A 59 15.77 18.50 16.39
CA GLU A 59 16.67 19.55 16.87
C GLU A 59 15.94 20.72 17.58
N HIS A 60 14.59 20.81 17.53
CA HIS A 60 13.86 22.04 17.91
C HIS A 60 12.62 21.91 18.83
N LEU A 61 12.56 20.97 19.79
CA LEU A 61 11.56 21.05 20.88
C LEU A 61 12.17 20.87 22.29
N PRO A 62 11.65 21.58 23.31
CA PRO A 62 12.33 21.75 24.60
C PRO A 62 12.24 20.48 25.45
N ARG A 63 13.36 20.13 26.10
CA ARG A 63 13.39 19.12 27.16
C ARG A 63 12.91 19.76 28.46
N GLU A 64 11.77 19.33 28.99
CA GLU A 64 11.49 19.49 30.42
C GLU A 64 11.69 18.16 31.16
N ALA A 65 12.51 18.27 32.20
CA ALA A 65 12.97 17.22 33.08
C ALA A 65 11.92 16.89 34.15
N GLY A 66 11.80 15.60 34.51
CA GLY A 66 10.90 15.19 35.57
C GLY A 66 11.05 13.75 36.03
N ALA A 67 12.28 13.32 36.36
CA ALA A 67 12.48 12.14 37.17
C ALA A 67 11.94 12.41 38.59
N ARG A 68 11.12 11.51 39.14
CA ARG A 68 10.92 11.41 40.59
C ARG A 68 10.99 9.96 41.04
N ASP A 69 11.96 9.75 41.92
CA ASP A 69 12.28 8.56 42.69
C ASP A 69 11.10 7.97 43.44
N ALA A 70 11.05 6.64 43.43
CA ALA A 70 10.36 5.85 44.43
C ALA A 70 11.26 5.68 45.65
N SER A 71 10.80 6.10 46.83
CA SER A 71 11.40 5.69 48.10
C SER A 71 10.35 5.06 49.02
N THR A 72 10.73 3.91 49.53
CA THR A 72 10.04 2.97 50.43
C THR A 72 10.00 3.46 51.89
N ARG A 73 9.00 2.95 52.65
CA ARG A 73 8.91 2.67 54.12
C ARG A 73 7.46 2.18 54.36
N GLY A 74 7.08 1.18 55.15
CA GLY A 74 7.74 0.32 56.13
C GLY A 74 6.88 0.22 57.42
N HIS A 75 6.22 -0.94 57.64
CA HIS A 75 5.75 -1.53 58.93
C HIS A 75 4.53 -0.89 59.67
N THR A 76 3.65 -1.54 60.45
CA THR A 76 3.27 -2.95 60.84
C THR A 76 1.99 -2.94 61.71
N SER A 77 1.28 -4.08 61.80
CA SER A 77 0.44 -4.58 62.94
C SER A 77 -0.87 -3.82 63.27
N GLY A 78 -2.02 -4.41 63.66
CA GLY A 78 -2.43 -5.77 63.97
C GLY A 78 -3.72 -5.76 64.84
N ALA A 79 -4.75 -6.49 64.36
CA ALA A 79 -5.79 -7.22 65.12
C ALA A 79 -7.14 -6.58 65.62
N LYS A 80 -8.21 -7.32 65.26
CA LYS A 80 -9.53 -7.55 65.91
C LYS A 80 -10.66 -6.50 65.75
N HIS A 81 -11.62 -6.80 64.86
CA HIS A 81 -13.01 -7.12 65.26
C HIS A 81 -13.85 -7.65 64.07
N ARG A 82 -14.02 -8.98 64.03
CA ARG A 82 -15.01 -9.66 63.17
C ARG A 82 -16.40 -9.51 63.79
N ARG A 83 -17.29 -8.82 63.07
CA ARG A 83 -18.77 -9.05 62.93
C ARG A 83 -19.56 -7.81 62.52
N ARG A 84 -18.94 -6.62 62.42
CA ARG A 84 -19.51 -5.45 61.70
C ARG A 84 -18.95 -5.28 60.27
N ALA A 85 -17.92 -6.04 59.93
CA ALA A 85 -17.18 -5.92 58.67
C ALA A 85 -17.94 -6.39 57.43
N LEU A 86 -18.95 -7.26 57.53
CA LEU A 86 -19.66 -7.78 56.34
C LEU A 86 -20.68 -6.78 55.76
N ALA A 87 -21.35 -5.98 56.59
CA ALA A 87 -22.26 -4.94 56.12
C ALA A 87 -21.49 -3.72 55.56
N VAL A 88 -20.39 -3.34 56.21
CA VAL A 88 -19.50 -2.28 55.72
C VAL A 88 -18.73 -2.72 54.48
N ALA A 89 -18.29 -3.98 54.39
CA ALA A 89 -17.65 -4.51 53.18
C ALA A 89 -18.63 -4.63 52.01
N ALA A 90 -19.90 -4.99 52.24
CA ALA A 90 -20.91 -4.99 51.18
C ALA A 90 -21.26 -3.58 50.72
N ALA A 91 -21.37 -2.62 51.65
CA ALA A 91 -21.59 -1.21 51.32
C ALA A 91 -20.36 -0.57 50.64
N LEU A 92 -19.14 -0.94 51.05
CA LEU A 92 -17.90 -0.53 50.38
C LEU A 92 -17.74 -1.21 49.03
N LEU A 93 -18.13 -2.48 48.87
CA LEU A 93 -18.16 -3.16 47.57
C LEU A 93 -19.21 -2.54 46.66
N LEU A 94 -20.40 -2.18 47.16
CA LEU A 94 -21.42 -1.48 46.39
C LEU A 94 -21.03 -0.03 46.10
N ALA A 95 -20.32 0.66 47.00
CA ALA A 95 -19.78 2.00 46.77
C ALA A 95 -18.53 1.99 45.88
N LEU A 96 -17.72 0.92 45.92
CA LEU A 96 -16.62 0.67 44.99
C LEU A 96 -17.15 0.20 43.64
N LEU A 97 -18.26 -0.54 43.58
CA LEU A 97 -18.91 -0.97 42.34
C LEU A 97 -19.70 0.18 41.72
N ALA A 98 -20.45 0.96 42.52
CA ALA A 98 -21.07 2.19 42.09
C ALA A 98 -20.01 3.23 41.74
N GLY A 99 -18.94 3.33 42.53
CA GLY A 99 -17.76 4.12 42.22
C GLY A 99 -17.09 3.66 40.94
N PHE A 100 -16.94 2.36 40.70
CA PHE A 100 -16.39 1.78 39.46
C PHE A 100 -17.33 1.93 38.25
N LEU A 101 -18.64 1.93 38.48
CA LEU A 101 -19.67 2.19 37.47
C LEU A 101 -19.86 3.69 37.19
N LEU A 102 -19.52 4.57 38.15
CA LEU A 102 -19.50 6.04 38.02
C LEU A 102 -18.13 6.57 37.56
N LEU A 103 -17.05 5.82 37.81
CA LEU A 103 -15.68 6.01 37.30
C LEU A 103 -15.47 5.25 35.99
N ARG A 104 -16.48 4.54 35.49
CA ARG A 104 -16.56 4.24 34.06
C ARG A 104 -16.63 5.59 33.38
N ARG A 105 -15.47 6.09 32.95
CA ARG A 105 -15.38 7.20 32.03
C ARG A 105 -16.18 6.77 30.81
N ASP A 106 -17.37 7.32 30.66
CA ASP A 106 -17.95 7.51 29.34
C ASP A 106 -16.83 8.16 28.53
N GLY A 107 -16.29 7.42 27.54
CA GLY A 107 -15.10 7.84 26.82
C GLY A 107 -15.27 9.28 26.34
N GLY A 108 -14.29 10.12 26.58
CA GLY A 108 -14.40 11.56 26.37
C GLY A 108 -14.80 11.92 24.96
N ARG A 109 -15.33 13.13 24.82
CA ARG A 109 -15.81 13.65 23.55
C ARG A 109 -14.64 13.81 22.60
N ALA A 110 -14.76 13.24 21.41
CA ALA A 110 -13.81 13.46 20.33
C ALA A 110 -14.25 14.66 19.51
N ARG A 111 -13.34 15.60 19.25
CA ARG A 111 -13.64 16.81 18.49
C ARG A 111 -12.77 16.92 17.26
N LEU A 112 -13.37 17.40 16.19
CA LEU A 112 -12.65 17.78 14.99
C LEU A 112 -12.23 19.24 15.08
N ARG A 113 -10.93 19.51 14.94
CA ARG A 113 -10.32 20.84 15.06
C ARG A 113 -9.46 21.14 13.83
N GLY A 114 -9.12 22.42 13.65
CA GLY A 114 -8.18 22.88 12.63
C GLY A 114 -8.81 23.70 11.51
N GLU A 115 -8.20 23.67 10.31
CA GLU A 115 -8.71 24.40 9.15
C GLU A 115 -9.82 23.62 8.45
N LEU A 116 -11.06 23.83 8.90
CA LEU A 116 -12.21 23.05 8.46
C LEU A 116 -12.79 23.48 7.10
N ALA A 117 -12.25 24.55 6.48
CA ALA A 117 -12.77 25.10 5.23
C ALA A 117 -12.79 24.10 4.07
N ASN A 118 -11.83 23.15 4.05
CA ASN A 118 -11.75 22.10 3.05
C ASN A 118 -12.02 20.71 3.63
N VAL A 119 -12.69 20.64 4.77
CA VAL A 119 -13.11 19.37 5.36
C VAL A 119 -14.58 19.17 5.06
N VAL A 120 -14.97 17.93 4.79
CA VAL A 120 -16.36 17.51 4.65
C VAL A 120 -16.58 16.36 5.61
N VAL A 121 -17.62 16.45 6.44
CA VAL A 121 -18.04 15.35 7.31
C VAL A 121 -19.42 14.91 6.85
N GLU A 122 -19.61 13.62 6.66
CA GLU A 122 -20.92 13.01 6.39
C GLU A 122 -21.29 12.04 7.50
N ARG A 123 -22.55 12.09 7.94
CA ARG A 123 -23.10 11.21 8.96
C ARG A 123 -24.38 10.59 8.42
N ALA A 124 -24.44 9.27 8.38
CA ALA A 124 -25.56 8.53 7.79
C ALA A 124 -25.94 8.98 6.36
N GLY A 125 -24.93 9.35 5.56
CA GLY A 125 -25.09 9.80 4.17
C GLY A 125 -25.54 11.26 3.99
N ALA A 126 -25.63 12.04 5.07
CA ALA A 126 -25.94 13.47 5.01
C ALA A 126 -24.74 14.32 5.45
N PRO A 127 -24.47 15.47 4.79
CA PRO A 127 -23.40 16.36 5.21
C PRO A 127 -23.70 16.97 6.59
N VAL A 128 -22.68 17.04 7.43
CA VAL A 128 -22.71 17.64 8.77
C VAL A 128 -22.18 19.06 8.67
N VAL A 129 -22.87 19.99 9.34
CA VAL A 129 -22.41 21.38 9.44
C VAL A 129 -21.18 21.43 10.34
N LEU A 130 -20.06 21.92 9.80
CA LEU A 130 -18.81 22.04 10.54
C LEU A 130 -18.85 23.29 11.42
N THR A 131 -18.65 23.07 12.71
CA THR A 131 -18.44 24.12 13.71
C THR A 131 -17.11 23.88 14.41
N ASP A 132 -16.54 24.92 15.02
CA ASP A 132 -15.24 24.80 15.69
C ASP A 132 -15.23 23.76 16.82
N ASP A 133 -16.41 23.41 17.35
CA ASP A 133 -16.62 22.43 18.43
C ASP A 133 -17.36 21.16 17.96
N LEU A 134 -17.24 20.80 16.68
CA LEU A 134 -17.92 19.60 16.16
C LEU A 134 -17.48 18.33 16.92
N GLU A 135 -18.45 17.71 17.60
CA GLU A 135 -18.29 16.41 18.24
C GLU A 135 -18.49 15.29 17.21
N LEU A 136 -17.47 14.43 17.11
CA LEU A 136 -17.48 13.26 16.24
C LEU A 136 -18.34 12.16 16.84
N ALA A 137 -19.00 11.42 15.95
CA ALA A 137 -19.82 10.26 16.31
C ALA A 137 -19.45 9.04 15.48
N ASP A 138 -19.88 7.88 15.96
CA ASP A 138 -19.79 6.64 15.20
C ASP A 138 -20.51 6.76 13.85
N GLY A 139 -19.83 6.33 12.79
CA GLY A 139 -20.30 6.43 11.41
C GLY A 139 -19.95 7.73 10.71
N ASP A 140 -19.24 8.67 11.34
CA ASP A 140 -18.75 9.87 10.67
C ASP A 140 -17.73 9.52 9.59
N HIS A 141 -17.95 10.05 8.40
CA HIS A 141 -17.06 9.94 7.25
C HIS A 141 -16.41 11.30 7.00
N ILE A 142 -15.14 11.42 7.38
CA ILE A 142 -14.38 12.65 7.35
C ILE A 142 -13.52 12.65 6.08
N ARG A 143 -13.67 13.66 5.24
CA ARG A 143 -12.93 13.85 3.99
C ARG A 143 -12.19 15.18 4.03
N VAL A 144 -10.87 15.12 4.03
CA VAL A 144 -9.98 16.28 3.97
C VAL A 144 -9.60 16.53 2.51
N GLN A 145 -10.03 17.67 1.97
CA GLN A 145 -9.72 18.13 0.63
C GLN A 145 -8.63 19.22 0.69
N GLY A 146 -7.84 19.35 -0.37
CA GLY A 146 -6.78 20.36 -0.42
C GLY A 146 -5.75 20.22 0.72
N ARG A 147 -5.24 21.35 1.22
CA ARG A 147 -4.16 21.42 2.23
C ARG A 147 -4.67 21.60 3.67
N ALA A 148 -5.94 21.28 3.93
CA ALA A 148 -6.50 21.48 5.25
C ALA A 148 -5.73 20.69 6.32
N ALA A 149 -5.31 21.39 7.37
CA ALA A 149 -4.75 20.81 8.58
C ALA A 149 -5.91 20.57 9.54
N ALA A 150 -6.53 19.40 9.47
CA ALA A 150 -7.57 18.97 10.40
C ALA A 150 -7.01 17.91 11.34
N TRP A 151 -7.46 17.90 12.59
CA TRP A 151 -7.07 16.86 13.53
C TRP A 151 -8.21 16.52 14.48
N ILE A 152 -8.16 15.29 15.00
CA ILE A 152 -9.07 14.77 16.01
C ILE A 152 -8.35 14.83 17.35
N GLU A 153 -9.02 15.39 18.35
CA GLU A 153 -8.58 15.45 19.74
C GLU A 153 -9.65 14.85 20.66
N PHE A 154 -9.22 14.29 21.78
CA PHE A 154 -10.10 13.70 22.79
C PHE A 154 -10.05 14.55 24.06
N ASP A 155 -11.21 14.94 24.59
CA ASP A 155 -11.29 15.81 25.76
C ASP A 155 -10.78 15.14 27.06
N ASP A 156 -10.75 13.81 27.12
CA ASP A 156 -10.40 13.02 28.31
C ASP A 156 -8.98 12.42 28.31
N GLU A 157 -8.28 12.49 27.18
CA GLU A 157 -6.94 11.93 27.02
C GLU A 157 -6.09 12.73 26.03
N PRO A 158 -4.75 12.75 26.18
CA PRO A 158 -3.86 13.45 25.27
C PRO A 158 -3.60 12.63 23.98
N THR A 159 -4.67 12.22 23.30
CA THR A 159 -4.59 11.59 21.97
C THR A 159 -4.91 12.62 20.90
N ARG A 160 -4.03 12.74 19.91
CA ARG A 160 -4.20 13.62 18.76
C ARG A 160 -3.95 12.87 17.45
N ILE A 161 -4.88 13.00 16.51
CA ILE A 161 -4.80 12.37 15.19
C ILE A 161 -4.87 13.48 14.14
N GLU A 162 -3.73 13.82 13.54
CA GLU A 162 -3.65 14.73 12.40
C GLU A 162 -4.07 14.00 11.11
N LEU A 163 -4.98 14.64 10.36
CA LEU A 163 -5.46 14.18 9.07
C LEU A 163 -4.74 14.98 7.98
N GLY A 164 -3.96 14.29 7.15
CA GLY A 164 -3.23 14.92 6.06
C GLY A 164 -4.11 15.28 4.86
N PRO A 165 -3.55 15.94 3.83
CA PRO A 165 -4.23 16.19 2.56
C PRO A 165 -4.82 14.93 1.93
N GLN A 166 -5.96 15.05 1.25
CA GLN A 166 -6.60 13.95 0.51
C GLN A 166 -6.89 12.72 1.38
N THR A 167 -7.16 12.95 2.67
CA THR A 167 -7.38 11.90 3.65
C THR A 167 -8.87 11.65 3.82
N THR A 168 -9.25 10.38 3.80
CA THR A 168 -10.60 9.94 4.10
C THR A 168 -10.55 8.96 5.26
N VAL A 169 -11.21 9.32 6.37
CA VAL A 169 -11.30 8.51 7.58
C VAL A 169 -12.77 8.25 7.93
N VAL A 170 -13.08 6.99 8.23
CA VAL A 170 -14.37 6.60 8.82
C VAL A 170 -14.18 6.33 10.30
N VAL A 171 -14.98 6.99 11.13
CA VAL A 171 -15.05 6.72 12.57
C VAL A 171 -15.92 5.49 12.78
N ARG A 172 -15.33 4.34 13.08
CA ARG A 172 -16.06 3.08 13.28
C ARG A 172 -16.54 2.91 14.73
N ALA A 173 -15.74 3.36 15.68
CA ALA A 173 -16.11 3.44 17.08
C ALA A 173 -15.27 4.53 17.76
N ILE A 174 -15.89 5.55 18.34
CA ILE A 174 -15.19 6.67 18.98
C ILE A 174 -15.05 6.49 20.51
N HIS A 175 -15.90 5.64 21.10
CA HIS A 175 -15.87 5.32 22.53
C HIS A 175 -15.38 3.88 22.79
N GLY A 176 -14.83 3.64 23.99
CA GLY A 176 -14.32 2.32 24.39
C GLY A 176 -13.06 1.93 23.62
N ALA A 177 -13.07 0.75 22.99
CA ALA A 177 -11.99 0.33 22.09
C ALA A 177 -12.12 1.10 20.77
N LYS A 178 -11.46 2.26 20.68
CA LYS A 178 -11.55 3.19 19.55
C LYS A 178 -11.16 2.51 18.24
N ARG A 179 -11.95 2.71 17.18
CA ARG A 179 -11.75 2.11 15.85
C ARG A 179 -11.89 3.16 14.76
N PHE A 180 -10.89 3.24 13.91
CA PHE A 180 -10.84 4.11 12.76
C PHE A 180 -10.55 3.29 11.51
N GLU A 181 -11.09 3.72 10.39
CA GLU A 181 -10.75 3.19 9.07
C GLU A 181 -10.18 4.29 8.20
N LEU A 182 -8.97 4.07 7.68
CA LEU A 182 -8.32 4.95 6.73
C LEU A 182 -8.53 4.38 5.32
N GLU A 183 -9.44 5.00 4.57
CA GLU A 183 -9.73 4.61 3.17
C GLU A 183 -8.70 5.20 2.19
N ARG A 184 -8.16 6.38 2.52
CA ARG A 184 -7.13 7.08 1.74
C ARG A 184 -6.34 8.04 2.59
N GLY A 185 -5.09 8.26 2.19
CA GLY A 185 -4.31 9.41 2.59
C GLY A 185 -3.35 9.06 3.70
N ARG A 186 -3.12 10.00 4.60
CA ARG A 186 -2.12 9.88 5.66
C ARG A 186 -2.70 10.41 6.96
N VAL A 187 -2.47 9.67 8.03
CA VAL A 187 -2.73 10.12 9.39
C VAL A 187 -1.45 10.06 10.21
N ARG A 188 -1.22 11.09 11.02
CA ARG A 188 -0.21 11.06 12.08
C ARG A 188 -0.92 11.06 13.40
N ALA A 189 -0.62 10.07 14.23
CA ALA A 189 -1.30 9.92 15.50
C ALA A 189 -0.29 9.85 16.63
N GLU A 190 -0.54 10.66 17.64
CA GLU A 190 0.04 10.55 18.96
C GLU A 190 -1.06 9.98 19.86
N VAL A 191 -0.96 8.69 20.18
CA VAL A 191 -2.01 7.97 20.91
C VAL A 191 -1.58 7.79 22.35
N ALA A 192 -2.36 8.37 23.26
CA ALA A 192 -2.21 8.14 24.69
C ALA A 192 -2.37 6.64 25.00
N LYS A 193 -1.81 6.18 26.11
CA LYS A 193 -1.91 4.78 26.50
C LYS A 193 -3.38 4.35 26.63
N GLN A 194 -3.77 3.29 25.93
CA GLN A 194 -5.13 2.76 25.89
C GLN A 194 -5.28 1.50 26.75
N ASP A 195 -6.42 1.36 27.43
CA ASP A 195 -6.75 0.12 28.17
C ASP A 195 -7.12 -1.04 27.23
N ALA A 196 -7.72 -0.71 26.07
CA ALA A 196 -7.97 -1.61 24.96
C ALA A 196 -7.36 -1.00 23.70
N ALA A 197 -6.66 -1.80 22.89
CA ALA A 197 -5.96 -1.28 21.71
C ALA A 197 -6.90 -0.47 20.80
N MET A 198 -6.47 0.75 20.47
CA MET A 198 -7.06 1.52 19.37
C MET A 198 -6.74 0.79 18.07
N VAL A 199 -7.76 0.58 17.25
CA VAL A 199 -7.62 -0.18 16.00
C VAL A 199 -7.73 0.77 14.81
N TRP A 200 -6.72 0.75 13.96
CA TRP A 200 -6.74 1.41 12.65
C TRP A 200 -6.83 0.36 11.57
N SER A 201 -7.87 0.41 10.75
CA SER A 201 -8.00 -0.46 9.60
C SER A 201 -7.81 0.27 8.29
N THR A 202 -7.29 -0.44 7.32
CA THR A 202 -7.20 -0.07 5.91
C THR A 202 -7.80 -1.21 5.08
N ASP A 203 -7.80 -1.09 3.75
CA ASP A 203 -8.17 -2.20 2.87
C ASP A 203 -7.26 -3.41 3.05
N ASP A 204 -5.99 -3.15 3.34
CA ASP A 204 -4.93 -4.17 3.35
C ASP A 204 -4.53 -4.63 4.73
N ALA A 205 -4.73 -3.82 5.78
CA ALA A 205 -4.19 -4.14 7.09
C ALA A 205 -5.03 -3.63 8.25
N GLU A 206 -4.82 -4.24 9.40
CA GLU A 206 -5.25 -3.77 10.71
C GLU A 206 -4.02 -3.48 11.57
N GLY A 207 -3.95 -2.26 12.10
CA GLY A 207 -2.96 -1.81 13.08
C GLY A 207 -3.59 -1.71 14.47
N ARG A 208 -2.97 -2.35 15.46
CA ARG A 208 -3.41 -2.31 16.87
C ARG A 208 -2.43 -1.50 17.70
N VAL A 209 -2.93 -0.42 18.29
CA VAL A 209 -2.16 0.64 18.93
C VAL A 209 -2.51 0.72 20.40
N LEU A 210 -1.51 0.56 21.29
CA LEU A 210 -1.70 0.60 22.74
C LEU A 210 -1.22 1.90 23.39
N GLY A 211 -0.40 2.70 22.71
CA GLY A 211 0.19 3.93 23.26
C GLY A 211 1.48 4.22 22.50
N THR A 212 1.36 5.01 21.44
CA THR A 212 2.32 4.98 20.34
C THR A 212 2.24 6.26 19.53
N ARG A 213 3.39 6.74 19.03
CA ARG A 213 3.43 7.77 18.00
C ARG A 213 3.74 7.15 16.65
N PHE A 214 2.82 7.26 15.70
CA PHE A 214 2.95 6.62 14.40
C PHE A 214 2.40 7.49 13.26
N GLU A 215 2.87 7.19 12.05
CA GLU A 215 2.29 7.64 10.80
C GLU A 215 1.75 6.42 10.05
N LEU A 216 0.48 6.48 9.66
CA LEU A 216 -0.18 5.46 8.85
C LEU A 216 -0.61 6.08 7.53
N SER A 217 -0.34 5.41 6.42
CA SER A 217 -0.79 5.83 5.11
C SER A 217 -1.40 4.68 4.30
N ALA A 218 -2.46 5.00 3.57
CA ALA A 218 -3.12 4.13 2.61
C ALA A 218 -3.25 4.84 1.27
N ASP A 219 -2.66 4.29 0.22
CA ASP A 219 -2.65 4.87 -1.14
C ASP A 219 -3.54 4.10 -2.13
N GLY A 220 -4.29 3.11 -1.64
CA GLY A 220 -5.12 2.21 -2.44
C GLY A 220 -4.34 1.05 -3.08
N VAL A 221 -3.03 0.93 -2.84
CA VAL A 221 -2.20 -0.19 -3.32
C VAL A 221 -1.54 -0.93 -2.15
N LEU A 222 -1.09 -0.20 -1.12
CA LEU A 222 -0.44 -0.76 0.06
C LEU A 222 -0.77 0.02 1.33
N THR A 223 -0.60 -0.64 2.48
CA THR A 223 -0.59 0.01 3.79
C THR A 223 0.83 0.15 4.29
N ARG A 224 1.18 1.37 4.71
CA ARG A 224 2.48 1.70 5.30
C ARG A 224 2.29 2.29 6.68
N LEU A 225 3.10 1.82 7.61
CA LEU A 225 3.10 2.22 9.01
C LEU A 225 4.53 2.53 9.45
N ALA A 226 4.79 3.77 9.85
CA ALA A 226 6.04 4.17 10.48
C ALA A 226 5.79 4.42 11.97
N VAL A 227 6.59 3.80 12.85
CA VAL A 227 6.46 3.93 14.30
C VAL A 227 7.67 4.68 14.85
N THR A 228 7.41 5.77 15.56
CA THR A 228 8.45 6.65 16.10
C THR A 228 8.65 6.45 17.60
N GLU A 229 7.60 6.11 18.34
CA GLU A 229 7.65 5.79 19.76
C GLU A 229 6.64 4.69 20.06
N GLY A 230 7.01 3.72 20.91
CA GLY A 230 6.16 2.58 21.28
C GLY A 230 6.23 1.43 20.28
N ALA A 231 5.12 0.73 20.10
CA ALA A 231 4.97 -0.31 19.09
C ALA A 231 3.53 -0.38 18.57
N VAL A 232 3.35 -0.92 17.37
CA VAL A 232 2.05 -1.25 16.78
C VAL A 232 2.12 -2.67 16.25
N GLU A 233 1.09 -3.46 16.51
CA GLU A 233 0.92 -4.74 15.81
C GLU A 233 0.22 -4.47 14.48
N LEU A 234 0.90 -4.77 13.37
CA LEU A 234 0.39 -4.62 12.01
C LEU A 234 0.09 -6.01 11.44
N GLN A 235 -1.14 -6.24 11.01
CA GLN A 235 -1.56 -7.51 10.41
C GLN A 235 -2.22 -7.26 9.06
N GLY A 236 -1.71 -7.89 8.00
CA GLY A 236 -2.42 -7.94 6.72
C GLY A 236 -3.78 -8.63 6.90
N ARG A 237 -4.83 -8.16 6.24
CA ARG A 237 -6.22 -8.64 6.44
C ARG A 237 -6.40 -10.16 6.36
N ASP A 238 -5.61 -10.81 5.51
CA ASP A 238 -5.58 -12.25 5.26
C ASP A 238 -4.30 -12.93 5.74
N ALA A 239 -3.41 -12.14 6.35
CA ALA A 239 -2.21 -12.66 6.95
C ALA A 239 -2.58 -13.51 8.18
N PRO A 240 -2.03 -14.73 8.30
CA PRO A 240 -2.31 -15.60 9.46
C PRO A 240 -1.71 -15.05 10.76
N THR A 241 -0.76 -14.11 10.67
CA THR A 241 -0.01 -13.58 11.82
C THR A 241 0.21 -12.07 11.68
N ALA A 242 0.25 -11.39 12.82
CA ALA A 242 0.62 -9.98 12.92
C ALA A 242 2.14 -9.83 13.06
N VAL A 243 2.66 -8.70 12.60
CA VAL A 243 4.06 -8.30 12.78
C VAL A 243 4.12 -7.06 13.66
N THR A 244 5.02 -7.04 14.64
CA THR A 244 5.23 -5.87 15.49
C THR A 244 6.17 -4.88 14.80
N VAL A 245 5.70 -3.65 14.59
CA VAL A 245 6.51 -2.50 14.15
C VAL A 245 6.83 -1.65 15.39
N ARG A 246 8.11 -1.53 15.73
CA ARG A 246 8.61 -0.83 16.92
C ARG A 246 9.06 0.58 16.60
N ALA A 247 9.28 1.37 17.65
CA ALA A 247 9.92 2.67 17.56
C ALA A 247 11.21 2.60 16.73
N GLY A 248 11.31 3.49 15.75
CA GLY A 248 12.41 3.45 14.81
C GLY A 248 12.23 2.43 13.69
N GLU A 249 11.03 1.91 13.43
CA GLU A 249 10.77 0.96 12.34
C GLU A 249 9.64 1.41 11.39
N VAL A 250 9.70 0.90 10.15
CA VAL A 250 8.63 1.00 9.14
C VAL A 250 8.18 -0.40 8.78
N GLY A 251 6.88 -0.65 8.88
CA GLY A 251 6.22 -1.81 8.30
C GLY A 251 5.45 -1.42 7.05
N VAL A 252 5.60 -2.20 5.99
CA VAL A 252 4.75 -2.11 4.78
C VAL A 252 4.06 -3.44 4.63
N THR A 253 2.75 -3.49 4.39
CA THR A 253 2.05 -4.76 4.15
C THR A 253 0.98 -4.59 3.09
N ASP A 254 0.74 -5.66 2.35
CA ASP A 254 -0.51 -5.88 1.63
C ASP A 254 -1.46 -6.75 2.47
N ALA A 255 -2.61 -7.10 1.89
CA ALA A 255 -3.61 -7.92 2.53
C ALA A 255 -3.18 -9.36 2.82
N LEU A 256 -2.33 -9.97 1.98
CA LEU A 256 -1.92 -11.38 2.15
C LEU A 256 -0.85 -11.56 3.22
N GLY A 257 -0.24 -10.46 3.64
CA GLY A 257 0.81 -10.48 4.64
C GLY A 257 2.16 -10.75 4.01
N GLY A 258 3.11 -9.97 4.46
CA GLY A 258 4.47 -9.94 3.93
C GLY A 258 5.07 -8.61 4.30
N ALA A 259 5.22 -8.35 5.61
CA ALA A 259 5.74 -7.09 6.07
C ALA A 259 7.26 -7.14 6.20
N PRO A 260 8.05 -6.59 5.27
CA PRO A 260 9.41 -6.20 5.62
C PRO A 260 9.28 -5.08 6.66
N VAL A 261 9.51 -5.42 7.92
CA VAL A 261 9.75 -4.42 8.96
C VAL A 261 11.22 -4.05 8.87
N ARG A 262 11.48 -2.75 8.72
CA ARG A 262 12.83 -2.22 8.57
C ARG A 262 13.07 -1.13 9.59
N SER A 263 14.30 -1.07 10.11
CA SER A 263 14.75 0.05 10.92
C SER A 263 14.82 1.33 10.08
N ILE A 264 14.33 2.43 10.64
CA ILE A 264 14.44 3.81 10.14
C ILE A 264 15.91 4.24 10.17
N ALA A 265 16.69 3.76 11.15
CA ALA A 265 18.10 4.09 11.30
C ALA A 265 19.01 3.24 10.38
N ASP A 266 18.63 1.99 10.10
CA ASP A 266 19.30 1.13 9.12
C ASP A 266 18.78 1.44 7.72
N ALA A 267 18.97 2.68 7.28
CA ALA A 267 18.91 3.05 5.88
C ALA A 267 20.13 2.46 5.14
N HIS A 268 20.26 1.13 5.13
CA HIS A 268 20.97 0.47 4.05
C HIS A 268 20.24 0.78 2.74
N PRO A 269 20.95 0.87 1.60
CA PRO A 269 20.34 1.27 0.34
C PRO A 269 19.07 0.45 0.12
N LEU A 270 17.99 1.16 -0.24
CA LEU A 270 16.77 0.60 -0.82
C LEU A 270 17.12 -0.70 -1.55
N ALA A 271 16.46 -1.81 -1.20
CA ALA A 271 16.80 -3.13 -1.76
C ALA A 271 17.07 -2.99 -3.27
N ALA A 272 18.22 -3.51 -3.70
CA ALA A 272 18.78 -3.15 -4.98
C ALA A 272 17.77 -3.41 -6.11
N TRP A 273 17.64 -2.43 -7.00
CA TRP A 273 16.81 -2.52 -8.20
C TRP A 273 17.37 -3.52 -9.22
N ASN A 274 18.55 -4.06 -8.95
CA ASN A 274 19.25 -5.05 -9.75
C ASN A 274 20.04 -5.99 -8.82
N ARG A 275 19.93 -7.29 -9.05
CA ARG A 275 20.52 -8.38 -8.25
C ARG A 275 21.40 -9.29 -9.12
N PRO A 276 22.42 -8.75 -9.80
CA PRO A 276 23.23 -9.53 -10.75
C PRO A 276 24.05 -10.64 -10.07
N GLU A 277 24.22 -10.59 -8.74
CA GLU A 277 24.87 -11.63 -7.95
C GLU A 277 24.09 -12.94 -7.87
N ARG A 278 22.80 -12.93 -8.21
CA ARG A 278 21.93 -14.11 -8.22
C ARG A 278 21.74 -14.62 -9.65
N ALA A 279 21.52 -15.92 -9.78
CA ALA A 279 21.17 -16.56 -11.04
C ALA A 279 19.86 -17.35 -10.89
N THR A 280 18.97 -17.22 -11.87
CA THR A 280 17.75 -18.04 -11.95
C THR A 280 17.92 -19.09 -13.06
N PRO A 281 17.90 -20.40 -12.73
CA PRO A 281 18.03 -21.44 -13.73
C PRO A 281 16.99 -21.32 -14.86
N GLY A 282 17.45 -21.44 -16.10
CA GLY A 282 16.59 -21.33 -17.29
C GLY A 282 16.22 -19.92 -17.71
N CYS A 283 16.66 -18.88 -16.98
CA CYS A 283 16.49 -17.48 -17.35
C CYS A 283 17.82 -16.82 -17.73
N VAL A 284 17.73 -15.82 -18.60
CA VAL A 284 18.82 -14.89 -18.92
C VAL A 284 18.62 -13.64 -18.07
N HIS A 285 19.57 -13.32 -17.21
CA HIS A 285 19.58 -12.07 -16.47
C HIS A 285 20.13 -10.94 -17.35
N THR A 286 19.45 -9.79 -17.33
CA THR A 286 19.86 -8.56 -18.00
C THR A 286 19.48 -7.37 -17.12
N SER A 287 19.99 -6.18 -17.44
CA SER A 287 19.62 -4.94 -16.74
C SER A 287 19.55 -3.77 -17.71
N PHE A 288 18.88 -2.70 -17.29
CA PHE A 288 18.85 -1.44 -18.03
C PHE A 288 18.96 -0.23 -17.10
N ALA A 289 19.67 0.79 -17.57
CA ALA A 289 19.71 2.09 -16.94
C ALA A 289 18.35 2.76 -17.04
N SER A 290 17.66 2.91 -15.91
CA SER A 290 16.42 3.64 -15.85
C SER A 290 16.72 5.14 -15.77
N THR A 291 16.45 5.88 -16.86
CA THR A 291 16.57 7.34 -16.85
C THR A 291 15.58 8.01 -15.90
N THR A 292 14.51 7.28 -15.60
CA THR A 292 13.50 7.66 -14.66
C THR A 292 14.08 7.49 -13.25
N LEU A 293 14.42 6.28 -12.83
CA LEU A 293 14.89 6.02 -11.46
C LEU A 293 16.29 6.59 -11.17
N GLY A 294 17.14 6.76 -12.18
CA GLY A 294 18.56 7.08 -12.00
C GLY A 294 19.41 5.89 -11.53
N ASP A 295 18.89 4.66 -11.68
CA ASP A 295 19.50 3.42 -11.21
C ASP A 295 19.37 2.31 -12.27
N GLU A 296 20.12 1.23 -12.10
CA GLU A 296 20.02 0.02 -12.92
C GLU A 296 18.87 -0.87 -12.45
N ILE A 297 18.02 -1.31 -13.37
CA ILE A 297 16.92 -2.23 -13.08
C ILE A 297 17.22 -3.61 -13.67
N GLY A 298 17.29 -4.62 -12.81
CA GLY A 298 17.47 -6.03 -13.16
C GLY A 298 16.20 -6.66 -13.71
N VAL A 299 16.36 -7.57 -14.67
CA VAL A 299 15.28 -8.31 -15.32
C VAL A 299 15.76 -9.72 -15.64
N ASN A 300 15.01 -10.73 -15.19
CA ASN A 300 15.18 -12.10 -15.67
C ASN A 300 14.26 -12.37 -16.84
N LEU A 301 14.79 -12.99 -17.90
CA LEU A 301 14.04 -13.35 -19.10
C LEU A 301 14.02 -14.86 -19.30
N LEU A 302 12.83 -15.43 -19.37
CA LEU A 302 12.62 -16.78 -19.92
C LEU A 302 12.40 -16.65 -21.43
N LEU A 303 13.31 -17.23 -22.21
CA LEU A 303 13.18 -17.31 -23.66
C LEU A 303 12.45 -18.60 -24.05
N PRO A 304 11.57 -18.57 -25.07
CA PRO A 304 10.84 -19.76 -25.47
C PRO A 304 11.79 -20.85 -26.02
N PRO A 305 11.42 -22.14 -25.97
CA PRO A 305 12.30 -23.25 -26.37
C PRO A 305 12.86 -23.12 -27.81
N ALA A 306 12.04 -22.61 -28.74
CA ALA A 306 12.42 -22.43 -30.14
C ALA A 306 13.19 -21.13 -30.44
N TYR A 307 13.53 -20.33 -29.43
CA TYR A 307 14.07 -18.99 -29.63
C TYR A 307 15.34 -18.98 -30.48
N ASP A 308 16.31 -19.85 -30.22
CA ASP A 308 17.57 -19.92 -30.97
C ASP A 308 17.44 -20.70 -32.29
N ALA A 309 16.50 -21.64 -32.35
CA ALA A 309 16.24 -22.44 -33.55
C ALA A 309 15.48 -21.66 -34.64
N GLU A 310 14.70 -20.63 -34.25
CA GLU A 310 13.91 -19.80 -35.16
C GLU A 310 14.39 -18.32 -35.10
N PRO A 311 15.57 -17.98 -35.66
CA PRO A 311 16.20 -16.67 -35.47
C PRO A 311 15.43 -15.49 -36.07
N GLU A 312 14.54 -15.73 -37.03
CA GLU A 312 13.69 -14.70 -37.64
C GLU A 312 12.35 -14.50 -36.91
N ARG A 313 12.01 -15.38 -35.96
CA ARG A 313 10.73 -15.32 -35.26
C ARG A 313 10.80 -14.35 -34.08
N ALA A 314 9.89 -13.37 -34.10
CA ALA A 314 9.58 -12.55 -32.93
C ALA A 314 8.39 -13.12 -32.14
N TYR A 315 8.43 -12.97 -30.82
CA TYR A 315 7.49 -13.55 -29.86
C TYR A 315 6.74 -12.47 -29.08
N PRO A 316 5.47 -12.70 -28.69
CA PRO A 316 4.82 -11.82 -27.73
C PRO A 316 5.48 -11.92 -26.34
N VAL A 317 5.16 -10.98 -25.44
CA VAL A 317 5.83 -10.85 -24.14
C VAL A 317 4.83 -10.84 -22.99
N LEU A 318 5.06 -11.72 -22.02
CA LEU A 318 4.41 -11.71 -20.70
C LEU A 318 5.34 -11.05 -19.69
N TYR A 319 4.93 -9.94 -19.09
CA TYR A 319 5.65 -9.29 -18.01
C TYR A 319 5.05 -9.73 -16.67
N VAL A 320 5.85 -10.20 -15.72
CA VAL A 320 5.39 -10.70 -14.42
C VAL A 320 6.04 -9.93 -13.28
N LEU A 321 5.27 -9.07 -12.62
CA LEU A 321 5.70 -8.31 -11.45
C LEU A 321 5.66 -9.18 -10.19
N HIS A 322 6.72 -9.10 -9.39
CA HIS A 322 6.80 -9.81 -8.11
C HIS A 322 5.89 -9.19 -7.04
N GLY A 323 5.55 -9.99 -6.03
CA GLY A 323 4.85 -9.54 -4.82
C GLY A 323 5.70 -8.66 -3.89
N LEU A 324 5.13 -8.22 -2.78
CA LEU A 324 5.81 -7.33 -1.84
C LEU A 324 7.11 -7.96 -1.31
N GLY A 325 8.21 -7.19 -1.33
CA GLY A 325 9.53 -7.64 -0.86
C GLY A 325 10.27 -8.62 -1.80
N GLY A 326 9.68 -8.94 -2.96
CA GLY A 326 10.36 -9.73 -4.00
C GLY A 326 11.37 -8.93 -4.82
N ASP A 327 11.97 -9.62 -5.80
CA ASP A 327 12.87 -9.07 -6.80
C ASP A 327 12.70 -9.79 -8.16
N GLU A 328 13.56 -9.51 -9.15
CA GLU A 328 13.54 -10.14 -10.47
C GLU A 328 13.73 -11.67 -10.43
N HIS A 329 14.23 -12.23 -9.33
CA HIS A 329 14.44 -13.67 -9.18
C HIS A 329 13.26 -14.37 -8.51
N THR A 330 12.48 -13.69 -7.66
CA THR A 330 11.44 -14.30 -6.82
C THR A 330 10.43 -15.12 -7.62
N GLU A 331 9.74 -14.50 -8.58
CA GLU A 331 8.74 -15.23 -9.38
C GLU A 331 9.37 -16.04 -10.51
N ALA A 332 10.52 -15.60 -11.02
CA ALA A 332 11.26 -16.35 -12.03
C ALA A 332 11.65 -17.75 -11.50
N ALA A 333 12.17 -17.84 -10.26
CA ALA A 333 12.56 -19.09 -9.63
C ALA A 333 11.37 -20.05 -9.41
N ARG A 334 10.17 -19.50 -9.20
CA ARG A 334 8.94 -20.29 -8.97
C ARG A 334 8.26 -20.75 -10.25
N LEU A 335 8.27 -19.91 -11.29
CA LEU A 335 7.39 -20.09 -12.46
C LEU A 335 8.12 -20.49 -13.74
N ALA A 336 9.41 -20.16 -13.89
CA ALA A 336 10.08 -20.24 -15.20
C ALA A 336 10.16 -21.66 -15.77
N SER A 337 10.51 -22.66 -14.95
CA SER A 337 10.61 -24.06 -15.40
C SER A 337 9.26 -24.63 -15.83
N LEU A 338 8.20 -24.32 -15.09
CA LEU A 338 6.84 -24.75 -15.37
C LEU A 338 6.27 -24.07 -16.63
N LEU A 339 6.52 -22.77 -16.81
CA LEU A 339 6.15 -22.05 -18.03
C LEU A 339 6.90 -22.59 -19.25
N ARG A 340 8.19 -22.90 -19.11
CA ARG A 340 8.97 -23.54 -20.17
C ARG A 340 8.37 -24.89 -20.55
N ALA A 341 8.09 -25.75 -19.57
CA ALA A 341 7.47 -27.06 -19.81
C ALA A 341 6.11 -26.92 -20.51
N ALA A 342 5.30 -25.93 -20.15
CA ALA A 342 4.02 -25.66 -20.80
C ALA A 342 4.15 -25.19 -22.26
N MET A 343 5.22 -24.47 -22.60
CA MET A 343 5.54 -24.13 -23.99
C MET A 343 6.05 -25.34 -24.78
N GLU A 344 6.88 -26.19 -24.15
CA GLU A 344 7.41 -27.41 -24.76
C GLU A 344 6.32 -28.45 -25.03
N SER A 345 5.33 -28.56 -24.14
CA SER A 345 4.16 -29.44 -24.32
C SER A 345 3.11 -28.90 -25.28
N GLY A 346 3.22 -27.64 -25.72
CA GLY A 346 2.21 -26.98 -26.55
C GLY A 346 0.92 -26.58 -25.82
N THR A 347 0.90 -26.63 -24.48
CA THR A 347 -0.24 -26.18 -23.66
C THR A 347 -0.51 -24.67 -23.83
N THR A 348 0.52 -23.91 -24.15
CA THR A 348 0.44 -22.47 -24.45
C THR A 348 1.35 -22.13 -25.63
N PRO A 349 1.07 -21.12 -26.45
CA PRO A 349 2.00 -20.67 -27.50
C PRO A 349 3.37 -20.28 -26.91
N PRO A 350 4.46 -20.31 -27.71
CA PRO A 350 5.74 -19.81 -27.25
C PRO A 350 5.73 -18.28 -27.13
N PHE A 351 6.23 -17.77 -26.00
CA PHE A 351 6.38 -16.33 -25.72
C PHE A 351 7.63 -16.06 -24.86
N VAL A 352 8.06 -14.81 -24.80
CA VAL A 352 9.09 -14.35 -23.86
C VAL A 352 8.41 -14.01 -22.53
N VAL A 353 9.03 -14.39 -21.40
CA VAL A 353 8.59 -13.95 -20.07
C VAL A 353 9.64 -13.04 -19.48
N ALA A 354 9.24 -11.83 -19.10
CA ALA A 354 10.08 -10.86 -18.41
C ALA A 354 9.67 -10.73 -16.95
N PHE A 355 10.60 -11.01 -16.04
CA PHE A 355 10.46 -10.84 -14.60
C PHE A 355 11.32 -9.64 -14.18
N PRO A 356 10.80 -8.40 -14.23
CA PRO A 356 11.55 -7.23 -13.81
C PRO A 356 11.60 -7.11 -12.29
N ASN A 357 12.66 -6.49 -11.78
CA ASN A 357 12.68 -5.99 -10.42
C ASN A 357 11.72 -4.80 -10.32
N GLY A 358 10.74 -4.93 -9.45
CA GLY A 358 9.66 -3.97 -9.18
C GLY A 358 9.99 -2.95 -8.10
N GLY A 359 11.15 -3.09 -7.43
CA GLY A 359 11.66 -2.23 -6.39
C GLY A 359 11.47 -2.76 -4.96
N PRO A 360 12.10 -2.10 -3.99
CA PRO A 360 12.32 -2.53 -2.61
C PRO A 360 11.10 -2.63 -1.67
N GLY A 361 9.89 -2.42 -2.18
CA GLY A 361 8.64 -2.58 -1.41
C GLY A 361 8.00 -1.28 -0.92
N ASP A 362 8.65 -0.12 -1.03
CA ASP A 362 7.97 1.17 -1.09
C ASP A 362 7.75 1.56 -2.55
N ALA A 363 6.47 1.64 -2.93
CA ALA A 363 6.13 1.85 -4.33
C ALA A 363 6.71 3.19 -4.83
N PRO A 364 7.39 3.23 -5.98
CA PRO A 364 7.43 4.47 -6.74
C PRO A 364 5.98 4.93 -6.98
N ARG A 365 5.68 6.23 -6.82
CA ARG A 365 4.32 6.78 -7.05
C ARG A 365 3.77 6.18 -8.36
N PRO A 366 2.46 5.84 -8.47
CA PRO A 366 1.92 5.08 -9.61
C PRO A 366 2.35 5.55 -11.01
N LEU A 367 2.53 6.86 -11.21
CA LEU A 367 3.02 7.45 -12.46
C LEU A 367 4.49 7.15 -12.76
N LEU A 368 5.32 7.04 -11.73
CA LEU A 368 6.73 6.68 -11.82
C LEU A 368 6.87 5.20 -12.20
N ALA A 369 6.11 4.33 -11.53
CA ALA A 369 5.98 2.93 -11.92
C ALA A 369 5.50 2.81 -13.39
N ALA A 370 4.49 3.59 -13.78
CA ALA A 370 3.99 3.57 -15.15
C ALA A 370 5.10 3.89 -16.16
N ARG A 371 5.95 4.89 -15.91
CA ARG A 371 7.03 5.21 -16.86
C ARG A 371 8.09 4.12 -16.95
N ILE A 372 8.51 3.55 -15.81
CA ILE A 372 9.53 2.50 -15.75
C ILE A 372 9.04 1.23 -16.45
N PHE A 373 7.92 0.66 -16.01
CA PHE A 373 7.47 -0.67 -16.46
C PHE A 373 6.78 -0.63 -17.83
N THR A 374 6.21 0.50 -18.24
CA THR A 374 5.47 0.56 -19.52
C THR A 374 6.31 1.11 -20.67
N ARG A 375 7.32 1.96 -20.40
CA ARG A 375 8.16 2.54 -21.46
C ARG A 375 9.58 2.01 -21.45
N GLU A 376 10.29 2.11 -20.35
CA GLU A 376 11.72 1.77 -20.31
C GLU A 376 11.92 0.26 -20.38
N LEU A 377 11.18 -0.51 -19.57
CA LEU A 377 11.24 -1.96 -19.59
C LEU A 377 10.81 -2.56 -20.94
N THR A 378 9.70 -2.09 -21.51
CA THR A 378 9.23 -2.62 -22.81
C THR A 378 10.22 -2.28 -23.93
N ALA A 379 10.79 -1.08 -23.92
CA ALA A 379 11.82 -0.69 -24.87
C ALA A 379 13.10 -1.55 -24.71
N HIS A 380 13.54 -1.81 -23.48
CA HIS A 380 14.69 -2.68 -23.23
C HIS A 380 14.48 -4.09 -23.80
N VAL A 381 13.33 -4.70 -23.50
CA VAL A 381 13.02 -6.06 -23.99
C VAL A 381 12.91 -6.07 -25.52
N GLU A 382 12.25 -5.08 -26.13
CA GLU A 382 12.00 -5.02 -27.58
C GLU A 382 13.17 -4.56 -28.44
N THR A 383 14.21 -4.01 -27.83
CA THR A 383 15.45 -3.63 -28.54
C THR A 383 16.49 -4.72 -28.46
N ARG A 384 16.52 -5.48 -27.36
CA ARG A 384 17.56 -6.47 -27.09
C ARG A 384 17.14 -7.92 -27.37
N PHE A 385 15.84 -8.19 -27.42
CA PHE A 385 15.28 -9.51 -27.65
C PHE A 385 14.28 -9.48 -28.82
N ARG A 386 14.03 -10.65 -29.43
CA ARG A 386 13.05 -10.84 -30.52
C ARG A 386 11.64 -10.82 -29.96
N ALA A 387 11.25 -9.67 -29.44
CA ALA A 387 9.94 -9.38 -28.87
C ALA A 387 9.09 -8.55 -29.84
N ARG A 388 7.83 -8.94 -30.01
CA ARG A 388 6.87 -8.24 -30.86
C ARG A 388 6.39 -6.97 -30.17
N ARG A 389 6.33 -5.88 -30.93
CA ARG A 389 5.82 -4.59 -30.46
C ARG A 389 4.30 -4.53 -30.51
N GLY A 390 3.73 -3.63 -29.71
CA GLY A 390 2.32 -3.27 -29.74
C GLY A 390 1.48 -3.95 -28.66
N ARG A 391 0.38 -3.29 -28.28
CA ARG A 391 -0.40 -3.67 -27.09
C ARG A 391 -0.95 -5.08 -27.12
N SER A 392 -1.40 -5.57 -28.28
CA SER A 392 -1.94 -6.93 -28.41
C SER A 392 -0.89 -8.02 -28.18
N GLN A 393 0.40 -7.67 -28.19
CA GLN A 393 1.51 -8.59 -27.99
C GLN A 393 2.08 -8.54 -26.56
N ARG A 394 1.50 -7.72 -25.68
CA ARG A 394 2.00 -7.51 -24.31
C ARG A 394 0.91 -7.77 -23.28
N ILE A 395 1.22 -8.66 -22.33
CA ILE A 395 0.40 -8.91 -21.14
C ILE A 395 1.21 -8.48 -19.91
N LEU A 396 0.62 -7.69 -19.03
CA LEU A 396 1.21 -7.33 -17.73
C LEU A 396 0.51 -8.08 -16.60
N CYS A 397 1.21 -8.98 -15.96
CA CYS A 397 0.70 -9.76 -14.84
C CYS A 397 1.51 -9.48 -13.57
N GLY A 398 0.96 -9.84 -12.41
CA GLY A 398 1.72 -9.85 -11.17
C GLY A 398 1.03 -10.64 -10.06
N LEU A 399 1.82 -10.97 -9.03
CA LEU A 399 1.37 -11.74 -7.88
C LEU A 399 1.26 -10.84 -6.64
N GLY A 400 0.22 -11.01 -5.81
CA GLY A 400 -0.03 -10.19 -4.61
C GLY A 400 0.03 -8.69 -4.94
N PHE A 401 0.89 -7.93 -4.26
CA PHE A 401 1.19 -6.53 -4.59
C PHE A 401 1.52 -6.25 -6.07
N GLY A 402 2.26 -7.15 -6.72
CA GLY A 402 2.55 -7.06 -8.15
C GLY A 402 1.27 -7.13 -9.01
N GLY A 403 0.25 -7.86 -8.54
CA GLY A 403 -1.06 -7.97 -9.16
C GLY A 403 -1.83 -6.64 -9.15
N LYS A 404 -1.92 -5.96 -7.99
CA LYS A 404 -2.49 -4.61 -7.90
C LYS A 404 -1.83 -3.64 -8.86
N ARG A 405 -0.49 -3.66 -8.90
CA ARG A 405 0.28 -2.82 -9.82
C ARG A 405 0.03 -3.18 -11.27
N ALA A 406 -0.05 -4.45 -11.62
CA ALA A 406 -0.32 -4.89 -12.97
C ALA A 406 -1.70 -4.39 -13.47
N VAL A 407 -2.74 -4.51 -12.65
CA VAL A 407 -4.09 -4.01 -12.97
C VAL A 407 -4.11 -2.49 -13.05
N LEU A 408 -3.47 -1.80 -12.10
CA LEU A 408 -3.38 -0.35 -12.12
C LEU A 408 -2.64 0.14 -13.37
N LEU A 409 -1.45 -0.37 -13.65
CA LEU A 409 -0.66 0.03 -14.81
C LEU A 409 -1.35 -0.36 -16.13
N GLY A 410 -2.01 -1.51 -16.18
CA GLY A 410 -2.81 -1.94 -17.33
C GLY A 410 -3.96 -0.98 -17.65
N THR A 411 -4.61 -0.42 -16.61
CA THR A 411 -5.69 0.57 -16.77
C THR A 411 -5.18 2.01 -16.99
N LEU A 412 -4.00 2.37 -16.48
CA LEU A 412 -3.37 3.69 -16.69
C LEU A 412 -2.72 3.82 -18.08
N GLU A 413 -2.05 2.76 -18.52
CA GLU A 413 -1.22 2.72 -19.74
C GLU A 413 -1.85 1.78 -20.78
N THR A 414 -3.15 1.97 -20.99
CA THR A 414 -3.95 1.23 -21.97
C THR A 414 -3.38 1.17 -23.40
N PRO A 415 -2.63 2.18 -23.90
CA PRO A 415 -1.98 2.09 -25.21
C PRO A 415 -0.78 1.12 -25.25
N THR A 416 -0.22 0.76 -24.08
CA THR A 416 0.98 -0.08 -24.00
C THR A 416 0.63 -1.55 -23.85
N PHE A 417 -0.36 -1.89 -23.03
CA PHE A 417 -0.75 -3.27 -22.72
C PHE A 417 -2.17 -3.58 -23.23
N GLY A 418 -2.32 -4.72 -23.90
CA GLY A 418 -3.61 -5.22 -24.38
C GLY A 418 -4.38 -5.95 -23.29
N ALA A 419 -3.65 -6.44 -22.29
CA ALA A 419 -4.13 -7.33 -21.27
C ALA A 419 -3.34 -7.12 -19.98
N ALA A 420 -4.01 -7.23 -18.83
CA ALA A 420 -3.33 -7.30 -17.55
C ALA A 420 -3.98 -8.33 -16.62
N CYS A 421 -3.21 -8.90 -15.70
CA CYS A 421 -3.74 -9.84 -14.74
C CYS A 421 -3.18 -9.65 -13.35
N ALA A 422 -4.00 -9.98 -12.37
CA ALA A 422 -3.57 -10.12 -11.00
C ALA A 422 -3.84 -11.53 -10.52
N ILE A 423 -2.83 -12.11 -9.90
CA ILE A 423 -2.83 -13.49 -9.45
C ILE A 423 -2.60 -13.52 -7.97
N ASP A 424 -3.43 -14.29 -7.27
CA ASP A 424 -3.36 -14.47 -5.83
C ASP A 424 -3.16 -13.15 -5.13
N ASP A 425 -4.06 -12.22 -5.44
CA ASP A 425 -4.15 -10.94 -4.78
C ASP A 425 -5.57 -10.78 -4.29
N THR A 426 -5.70 -10.11 -3.16
CA THR A 426 -6.99 -9.83 -2.57
C THR A 426 -7.30 -8.40 -2.96
N PHE A 427 -7.91 -8.18 -4.13
CA PHE A 427 -8.60 -6.92 -4.39
C PHE A 427 -9.77 -6.85 -3.40
N ARG A 428 -9.47 -6.44 -2.17
CA ARG A 428 -10.39 -6.37 -1.03
C ARG A 428 -11.26 -5.12 -1.04
N GLY A 429 -11.00 -4.26 -1.99
CA GLY A 429 -11.87 -3.19 -2.42
C GLY A 429 -11.07 -2.40 -3.41
N GLY A 430 -11.64 -2.10 -4.57
CA GLY A 430 -11.27 -0.85 -5.20
C GLY A 430 -11.67 0.23 -4.21
N SER A 431 -10.71 0.65 -3.40
CA SER A 431 -10.94 1.76 -2.50
C SER A 431 -11.44 2.94 -3.33
N PRO A 432 -12.25 3.85 -2.76
CA PRO A 432 -12.59 5.09 -3.44
C PRO A 432 -11.33 5.77 -4.02
N SER A 433 -10.17 5.55 -3.40
CA SER A 433 -8.85 5.98 -3.86
C SER A 433 -8.40 5.33 -5.15
N PHE A 434 -8.46 3.99 -5.21
CA PHE A 434 -8.06 3.21 -6.37
C PHE A 434 -9.02 3.47 -7.54
N PHE A 435 -10.33 3.53 -7.29
CA PHE A 435 -11.31 3.88 -8.31
C PHE A 435 -11.24 5.33 -8.73
N GLY A 436 -11.01 6.27 -7.82
CA GLY A 436 -10.78 7.67 -8.17
C GLY A 436 -9.54 7.84 -9.05
N LEU A 437 -8.51 7.03 -8.82
CA LEU A 437 -7.37 6.97 -9.72
C LEU A 437 -7.78 6.43 -11.09
N ILE A 438 -8.50 5.31 -11.18
CA ILE A 438 -9.00 4.76 -12.46
C ILE A 438 -9.90 5.75 -13.20
N GLU A 439 -10.81 6.42 -12.50
CA GLU A 439 -11.76 7.40 -13.04
C GLU A 439 -11.03 8.56 -13.72
N SER A 440 -9.92 9.02 -13.14
CA SER A 440 -9.10 10.07 -13.76
C SER A 440 -8.54 9.68 -15.14
N PHE A 441 -8.56 8.38 -15.50
CA PHE A 441 -8.15 7.85 -16.80
C PHE A 441 -9.29 7.21 -17.60
N GLN A 442 -10.56 7.43 -17.23
CA GLN A 442 -11.73 6.85 -17.89
C GLN A 442 -11.73 7.05 -19.42
N ARG A 443 -11.37 8.25 -19.90
CA ARG A 443 -11.25 8.53 -21.34
C ARG A 443 -10.23 7.66 -22.07
N ARG A 444 -9.17 7.20 -21.40
CA ARG A 444 -8.18 6.28 -21.99
C ARG A 444 -8.71 4.84 -22.03
N ILE A 445 -9.48 4.46 -21.01
CA ILE A 445 -10.14 3.16 -20.94
C ILE A 445 -11.17 3.04 -22.07
N GLU A 446 -12.03 4.05 -22.25
CA GLU A 446 -13.03 4.07 -23.33
C GLU A 446 -12.42 3.87 -24.73
N ARG A 447 -11.20 4.36 -24.95
CA ARG A 447 -10.52 4.26 -26.25
C ARG A 447 -9.82 2.92 -26.46
N ASN A 448 -9.26 2.34 -25.40
CA ASN A 448 -8.31 1.23 -25.50
C ASN A 448 -8.42 0.28 -24.29
N ALA A 449 -9.61 -0.06 -23.81
CA ALA A 449 -9.75 -0.90 -22.62
C ALA A 449 -8.87 -2.16 -22.70
N PRO A 450 -8.10 -2.48 -21.64
CA PRO A 450 -7.40 -3.76 -21.56
C PRO A 450 -8.42 -4.87 -21.23
N ARG A 451 -8.08 -6.11 -21.56
CA ARG A 451 -8.71 -7.28 -20.94
C ARG A 451 -8.05 -7.51 -19.57
N LEU A 452 -8.84 -7.70 -18.53
CA LEU A 452 -8.35 -7.93 -17.18
C LEU A 452 -8.70 -9.34 -16.69
N TRP A 453 -7.74 -10.01 -16.06
CA TRP A 453 -7.98 -11.27 -15.34
C TRP A 453 -7.69 -11.09 -13.87
N LEU A 454 -8.67 -11.40 -13.03
CA LEU A 454 -8.55 -11.39 -11.58
C LEU A 454 -8.59 -12.84 -11.09
N VAL A 455 -7.43 -13.39 -10.79
CA VAL A 455 -7.25 -14.77 -10.36
C VAL A 455 -7.06 -14.78 -8.84
N ARG A 456 -8.08 -15.22 -8.10
CA ARG A 456 -8.11 -15.16 -6.64
C ARG A 456 -7.50 -16.40 -5.98
N GLY A 457 -6.87 -16.23 -4.82
CA GLY A 457 -6.51 -17.31 -3.91
C GLY A 457 -7.64 -17.67 -2.94
N ARG A 458 -7.46 -18.72 -2.14
CA ARG A 458 -8.46 -19.21 -1.16
C ARG A 458 -8.86 -18.15 -0.11
N ASN A 459 -7.89 -17.34 0.34
CA ASN A 459 -8.10 -16.42 1.46
C ASN A 459 -8.57 -15.02 1.01
N SER A 460 -8.57 -14.77 -0.31
CA SER A 460 -9.02 -13.49 -0.88
C SER A 460 -10.53 -13.31 -0.72
N ALA A 461 -11.00 -12.14 -0.26
CA ALA A 461 -12.43 -11.90 -0.09
C ALA A 461 -13.18 -11.95 -1.45
N SER A 462 -13.94 -13.02 -1.68
CA SER A 462 -14.65 -13.28 -2.95
C SER A 462 -15.60 -12.15 -3.34
N GLU A 463 -16.31 -11.59 -2.36
CA GLU A 463 -17.26 -10.49 -2.55
C GLU A 463 -16.55 -9.20 -2.99
N ALA A 464 -15.34 -8.94 -2.50
CA ALA A 464 -14.60 -7.74 -2.85
C ALA A 464 -14.04 -7.80 -4.28
N THR A 465 -13.51 -8.97 -4.68
CA THR A 465 -13.07 -9.19 -6.07
C THR A 465 -14.24 -9.09 -7.04
N ALA A 466 -15.42 -9.62 -6.66
CA ALA A 466 -16.63 -9.50 -7.47
C ALA A 466 -17.11 -8.05 -7.60
N ARG A 467 -17.14 -7.29 -6.50
CA ARG A 467 -17.46 -5.84 -6.53
C ARG A 467 -16.48 -5.06 -7.40
N PHE A 468 -15.18 -5.36 -7.27
CA PHE A 468 -14.15 -4.72 -8.07
C PHE A 468 -14.30 -5.02 -9.57
N ALA A 469 -14.54 -6.27 -9.92
CA ALA A 469 -14.80 -6.67 -11.31
C ALA A 469 -16.05 -5.99 -11.88
N ALA A 470 -17.13 -5.90 -11.10
CA ALA A 470 -18.36 -5.22 -11.50
C ALA A 470 -18.12 -3.73 -11.78
N GLU A 471 -17.37 -3.04 -10.91
CA GLU A 471 -17.09 -1.61 -11.02
C GLU A 471 -16.13 -1.27 -12.18
N LEU A 472 -15.21 -2.18 -12.51
CA LEU A 472 -14.42 -2.09 -13.74
C LEU A 472 -15.27 -2.32 -15.00
N SER A 473 -16.23 -3.25 -14.91
CA SER A 473 -17.15 -3.56 -16.01
C SER A 473 -18.08 -2.39 -16.33
N THR A 474 -18.58 -1.66 -15.31
CA THR A 474 -19.37 -0.43 -15.50
C THR A 474 -18.57 0.67 -16.22
N ARG A 475 -17.24 0.62 -16.18
CA ARG A 475 -16.32 1.53 -16.86
C ARG A 475 -15.87 1.05 -18.25
N GLY A 476 -16.45 -0.05 -18.75
CA GLY A 476 -16.14 -0.59 -20.07
C GLY A 476 -14.87 -1.46 -20.13
N VAL A 477 -14.36 -1.91 -18.99
CA VAL A 477 -13.22 -2.85 -18.93
C VAL A 477 -13.75 -4.28 -18.90
N ALA A 478 -13.30 -5.12 -19.83
CA ALA A 478 -13.65 -6.54 -19.83
C ALA A 478 -12.86 -7.26 -18.72
N VAL A 479 -13.56 -7.80 -17.72
CA VAL A 479 -12.95 -8.50 -16.58
C VAL A 479 -13.38 -9.97 -16.55
N GLU A 480 -12.41 -10.86 -16.50
CA GLU A 480 -12.59 -12.28 -16.26
C GLU A 480 -12.09 -12.61 -14.85
N THR A 481 -12.83 -13.44 -14.11
CA THR A 481 -12.42 -13.86 -12.77
C THR A 481 -12.22 -15.37 -12.70
N ALA A 482 -11.24 -15.82 -11.94
CA ALA A 482 -10.95 -17.24 -11.74
C ALA A 482 -10.45 -17.49 -10.32
N GLU A 483 -10.47 -18.75 -9.89
CA GLU A 483 -9.97 -19.18 -8.58
C GLU A 483 -8.77 -20.10 -8.71
N LEU A 484 -7.83 -19.97 -7.77
CA LEU A 484 -6.76 -20.92 -7.55
C LEU A 484 -7.23 -22.03 -6.61
N PRO A 485 -6.73 -23.27 -6.81
CA PRO A 485 -6.99 -24.35 -5.90
C PRO A 485 -6.41 -24.05 -4.53
N ALA A 486 -6.96 -24.78 -3.59
CA ALA A 486 -6.92 -24.49 -2.19
C ALA A 486 -5.65 -25.15 -1.57
N LEU A 487 -4.47 -24.65 -1.95
CA LEU A 487 -3.16 -25.25 -1.69
C LEU A 487 -2.25 -24.32 -0.88
N ASP A 488 -1.14 -24.84 -0.37
CA ASP A 488 -0.09 -24.04 0.29
C ASP A 488 0.60 -23.13 -0.73
N PRO A 489 0.64 -21.79 -0.53
CA PRO A 489 1.31 -20.85 -1.43
C PRO A 489 2.80 -21.15 -1.70
N ALA A 490 3.48 -21.84 -0.79
CA ALA A 490 4.87 -22.25 -0.95
C ALA A 490 5.05 -23.55 -1.76
N SER A 491 3.97 -24.28 -2.05
CA SER A 491 4.02 -25.57 -2.74
C SER A 491 4.24 -25.46 -4.26
N THR A 492 4.84 -26.49 -4.84
CA THR A 492 5.02 -26.61 -6.29
C THR A 492 3.68 -26.76 -7.02
N GLU A 493 2.70 -27.42 -6.40
CA GLU A 493 1.35 -27.58 -6.92
C GLU A 493 0.64 -26.23 -7.04
N TYR A 494 0.89 -25.31 -6.10
CA TYR A 494 0.37 -23.95 -6.19
C TYR A 494 1.00 -23.15 -7.33
N ALA A 495 2.33 -23.25 -7.49
CA ALA A 495 3.02 -22.66 -8.63
C ALA A 495 2.50 -23.22 -9.97
N ALA A 496 2.23 -24.53 -10.04
CA ALA A 496 1.63 -25.17 -11.22
C ALA A 496 0.21 -24.65 -11.51
N ALA A 497 -0.60 -24.40 -10.49
CA ALA A 497 -1.92 -23.81 -10.65
C ALA A 497 -1.86 -22.36 -11.18
N ILE A 498 -0.89 -21.57 -10.69
CA ILE A 498 -0.61 -20.22 -11.22
C ILE A 498 -0.22 -20.30 -12.70
N VAL A 499 0.69 -21.21 -13.06
CA VAL A 499 1.11 -21.41 -14.45
C VAL A 499 -0.04 -21.84 -15.34
N ALA A 500 -0.92 -22.74 -14.87
CA ALA A 500 -2.12 -23.12 -15.62
C ALA A 500 -3.02 -21.90 -15.93
N ARG A 501 -3.16 -20.95 -15.00
CA ARG A 501 -3.89 -19.70 -15.22
C ARG A 501 -3.17 -18.77 -16.20
N LEU A 502 -1.86 -18.61 -16.07
CA LEU A 502 -1.06 -17.83 -17.04
C LEU A 502 -1.15 -18.43 -18.45
N CYS A 503 -1.11 -19.75 -18.59
CA CYS A 503 -1.30 -20.45 -19.86
C CYS A 503 -2.68 -20.16 -20.47
N ALA A 504 -3.75 -20.21 -19.66
CA ALA A 504 -5.09 -19.87 -20.14
C ALA A 504 -5.18 -18.42 -20.63
N ILE A 505 -4.60 -17.47 -19.88
CA ILE A 505 -4.61 -16.03 -20.22
C ILE A 505 -3.84 -15.76 -21.52
N THR A 506 -2.64 -16.31 -21.62
CA THR A 506 -1.77 -16.15 -22.80
C THR A 506 -2.38 -16.78 -24.04
N SER A 507 -2.95 -17.99 -23.92
CA SER A 507 -3.69 -18.67 -24.99
C SER A 507 -4.94 -17.89 -25.41
N ALA A 508 -5.71 -17.35 -24.47
CA ALA A 508 -6.89 -16.53 -24.77
C ALA A 508 -6.56 -15.17 -25.41
N THR A 509 -5.32 -14.69 -25.25
CA THR A 509 -4.86 -13.39 -25.78
C THR A 509 -4.16 -13.53 -27.14
N TRP A 510 -3.36 -14.59 -27.33
CA TRP A 510 -2.52 -14.76 -28.52
C TRP A 510 -2.91 -15.96 -29.40
N GLY A 511 -3.84 -16.80 -28.94
CA GLY A 511 -4.26 -18.03 -29.59
C GLY A 511 -3.32 -19.21 -29.31
N THR A 512 -3.85 -20.42 -29.29
CA THR A 512 -3.07 -21.66 -29.43
C THR A 512 -2.93 -21.96 -30.91
N ARG A 513 -1.74 -22.34 -31.38
CA ARG A 513 -1.57 -22.84 -32.75
C ARG A 513 -2.24 -24.19 -32.92
#